data_AF-A0A0B6Y147-F1
#
_entry.id   AF-A0A0B6Y147-F1
#
_cell.length_a   1.000
_cell.length_b   1.000
_cell.length_c   1.000
_cell.angle_alpha   90.00
_cell.angle_beta   90.00
_cell.angle_gamma   90.00
#
_symmetry.space_group_name_H-M   'P 1'
#
loop_
_entity.id
_entity.type
_entity.pdbx_description
1 polymer ?
#
loop_
_entity_poly.entity_id
_entity_poly.type
_entity_poly.pdbx_seq_one_letter_code
_entity_poly.pdbx_strand_id
1 'polypeptide(L)'
;LSFRVWMCGGTLEIVPCSHVGHIFRKRSPYKWKTGVNVVKKNTIRLAEVWMDDYKTYYYERFNFDLGDYGDVAERKQLRKNLNCKSFSWYIKNVYPDLFVPGEAKASGEIRNKDKPVCIDSPADHNNYHKPINMWPCHN
;
A
#
# COMPACT_ATOMS: atom_id res chain seq x y z
N LEU A 1 0.17 -7.70 -9.66
CA LEU A 1 -0.55 -8.37 -10.75
C LEU A 1 -1.91 -7.73 -11.00
N SER A 2 -2.73 -7.53 -9.97
CA SER A 2 -4.08 -6.96 -10.07
C SER A 2 -4.15 -5.64 -10.84
N PHE A 3 -3.29 -4.66 -10.53
CA PHE A 3 -3.23 -3.38 -11.26
C PHE A 3 -2.97 -3.57 -12.75
N ARG A 4 -2.01 -4.43 -13.12
CA ARG A 4 -1.72 -4.74 -14.53
C ARG A 4 -2.95 -5.30 -15.24
N VAL A 5 -3.63 -6.27 -14.64
CA VAL A 5 -4.78 -6.93 -15.27
C VAL A 5 -5.87 -5.91 -15.55
N TRP A 6 -6.33 -5.20 -14.51
CA TRP A 6 -7.40 -4.21 -14.65
C TRP A 6 -7.04 -3.04 -15.56
N MET A 7 -5.86 -2.45 -15.39
CA MET A 7 -5.46 -1.26 -16.14
C MET A 7 -5.13 -1.58 -17.60
N CYS A 8 -4.82 -2.82 -17.95
CA CYS A 8 -4.44 -3.21 -19.32
C CYS A 8 -5.52 -4.04 -20.03
N GLY A 9 -6.80 -3.93 -19.61
CA GLY A 9 -7.94 -4.48 -20.35
C GLY A 9 -8.41 -5.87 -19.94
N GLY A 10 -7.86 -6.46 -18.88
CA GLY A 10 -8.39 -7.69 -18.28
C GLY A 10 -9.31 -7.43 -17.08
N THR A 11 -9.86 -8.51 -16.54
CA THR A 11 -10.70 -8.51 -15.32
C THR A 11 -10.11 -9.46 -14.28
N LEU A 12 -10.43 -9.24 -13.01
CA LEU A 12 -10.01 -10.09 -11.90
C LEU A 12 -11.22 -10.45 -11.06
N GLU A 13 -11.54 -11.74 -11.00
CA GLU A 13 -12.77 -12.24 -10.40
C GLU A 13 -12.46 -13.32 -9.36
N ILE A 14 -13.28 -13.36 -8.30
CA ILE A 14 -13.30 -14.45 -7.34
C ILE A 14 -14.51 -15.32 -7.69
N VAL A 15 -14.28 -16.57 -8.10
CA VAL A 15 -15.34 -17.49 -8.52
C VAL A 15 -15.82 -18.27 -7.30
N PRO A 16 -17.03 -18.01 -6.76
CA PRO A 16 -17.50 -18.61 -5.50
C PRO A 16 -17.75 -20.12 -5.61
N CYS A 17 -17.82 -20.68 -6.81
CA CYS A 17 -17.99 -22.12 -7.02
C CYS A 17 -16.65 -22.89 -7.03
N SER A 18 -15.51 -22.20 -7.11
CA SER A 18 -14.18 -22.81 -7.21
C SER A 18 -13.43 -22.64 -5.89
N HIS A 19 -13.18 -23.74 -5.18
CA HIS A 19 -12.62 -23.70 -3.84
C HIS A 19 -11.24 -24.35 -3.77
N VAL A 20 -10.30 -23.64 -3.15
CA VAL A 20 -8.97 -24.15 -2.80
C VAL A 20 -8.67 -23.74 -1.36
N GLY A 21 -8.36 -24.71 -0.50
CA GLY A 21 -7.97 -24.45 0.89
C GLY A 21 -6.54 -23.94 1.00
N HIS A 22 -6.32 -22.84 1.73
CA HIS A 22 -5.00 -22.31 2.04
C HIS A 22 -4.77 -22.24 3.56
N ILE A 23 -3.68 -22.84 4.03
CA ILE A 23 -3.29 -22.78 5.46
C ILE A 23 -2.52 -21.47 5.71
N PHE A 24 -3.20 -20.49 6.30
CA PHE A 24 -2.56 -19.24 6.72
C PHE A 24 -1.59 -19.47 7.88
N ARG A 25 -0.39 -18.89 7.77
CA ARG A 25 0.66 -18.97 8.80
C ARG A 25 0.80 -17.63 9.50
N LYS A 26 1.12 -17.66 10.80
CA LYS A 26 1.38 -16.44 11.59
C LYS A 26 2.67 -15.71 11.17
N ARG A 27 3.67 -16.43 10.66
CA ARG A 27 4.99 -15.90 10.27
C ARG A 27 5.53 -16.63 9.03
N SER A 28 6.37 -15.94 8.26
CA SER A 28 7.09 -16.55 7.14
C SER A 28 7.99 -17.69 7.65
N PRO A 29 7.93 -18.89 7.06
CA PRO A 29 8.81 -20.00 7.42
C PRO A 29 10.23 -19.85 6.87
N TYR A 30 10.44 -18.94 5.91
CA TYR A 30 11.71 -18.75 5.23
C TYR A 30 12.55 -17.68 5.92
N LYS A 31 13.86 -17.93 6.01
CA LYS A 31 14.84 -16.92 6.43
C LYS A 31 15.09 -15.96 5.26
N TRP A 32 14.82 -14.69 5.49
CA TRP A 32 15.19 -13.63 4.55
C TRP A 32 16.70 -13.37 4.63
N LYS A 33 17.32 -12.98 3.51
CA LYS A 33 18.71 -12.50 3.54
C LYS A 33 18.78 -11.25 4.42
N THR A 34 19.71 -11.24 5.37
CA THR A 34 19.94 -10.11 6.28
C THR A 34 20.28 -8.86 5.47
N GLY A 35 19.70 -7.71 5.84
CA GLY A 35 20.00 -6.41 5.22
C GLY A 35 19.18 -6.05 3.96
N VAL A 36 18.35 -6.95 3.42
CA VAL A 36 17.49 -6.63 2.26
C VAL A 36 16.02 -6.76 2.61
N ASN A 37 15.31 -5.64 2.68
CA ASN A 37 13.86 -5.64 2.76
C ASN A 37 13.25 -5.86 1.36
N VAL A 38 13.20 -7.13 0.95
CA VAL A 38 12.68 -7.55 -0.37
C VAL A 38 11.22 -7.11 -0.57
N VAL A 39 10.43 -7.09 0.50
CA VAL A 39 9.02 -6.67 0.45
C VAL A 39 8.92 -5.16 0.18
N LYS A 40 9.69 -4.33 0.90
CA LYS A 40 9.79 -2.88 0.64
C LYS A 40 10.20 -2.62 -0.81
N LYS A 41 11.30 -3.25 -1.27
CA LYS A 41 11.79 -3.13 -2.66
C LYS A 41 10.70 -3.47 -3.68
N ASN A 42 10.06 -4.62 -3.55
CA ASN A 42 9.06 -5.08 -4.51
C ASN A 42 7.80 -4.20 -4.53
N THR A 43 7.38 -3.68 -3.38
CA THR A 43 6.20 -2.81 -3.30
C THR A 43 6.48 -1.41 -3.87
N ILE A 44 7.67 -0.86 -3.66
CA ILE A 44 8.09 0.41 -4.30
C ILE A 44 8.15 0.26 -5.82
N ARG A 45 8.73 -0.84 -6.33
CA ARG A 45 8.74 -1.13 -7.79
C ARG A 45 7.33 -1.17 -8.38
N LEU A 46 6.36 -1.74 -7.64
CA LEU A 46 4.96 -1.76 -8.06
C LEU A 46 4.37 -0.35 -8.08
N ALA A 47 4.60 0.44 -7.03
CA ALA A 47 4.11 1.82 -6.94
C ALA A 47 4.67 2.69 -8.08
N GLU A 48 5.98 2.61 -8.33
CA GLU A 48 6.67 3.32 -9.41
C GLU A 48 6.12 3.02 -10.81
N VAL A 49 5.64 1.79 -11.04
CA VAL A 49 5.16 1.38 -12.37
C VAL A 49 3.66 1.63 -12.54
N TRP A 50 2.86 1.45 -11.49
CA TRP A 50 1.40 1.32 -11.62
C TRP A 50 0.58 2.38 -10.90
N MET A 51 1.13 3.11 -9.93
CA MET A 51 0.33 4.02 -9.08
C MET A 51 0.34 5.48 -9.53
N ASP A 52 1.05 5.83 -10.60
CA ASP A 52 1.16 7.22 -11.09
C ASP A 52 1.49 8.19 -9.94
N ASP A 53 0.80 9.32 -9.82
CA ASP A 53 1.03 10.30 -8.75
C ASP A 53 0.60 9.81 -7.36
N TYR A 54 -0.28 8.80 -7.29
CA TYR A 54 -0.77 8.21 -6.03
C TYR A 54 0.32 7.41 -5.30
N LYS A 55 1.46 7.14 -5.95
CA LYS A 55 2.62 6.51 -5.30
C LYS A 55 3.16 7.35 -4.14
N THR A 56 2.97 8.67 -4.17
CA THR A 56 3.41 9.59 -3.11
C THR A 56 2.75 9.27 -1.78
N TYR A 57 1.44 9.00 -1.77
CA TYR A 57 0.72 8.54 -0.57
C TYR A 57 1.29 7.21 -0.02
N TYR A 58 1.75 6.33 -0.91
CA TYR A 58 2.37 5.08 -0.49
C TYR A 58 3.78 5.29 0.09
N TYR A 59 4.48 6.35 -0.32
CA TYR A 59 5.83 6.67 0.16
C TYR A 59 5.85 7.21 1.58
N GLU A 60 4.75 7.82 2.04
CA GLU A 60 4.59 8.26 3.42
C GLU A 60 4.82 7.10 4.41
N ARG A 61 4.42 5.87 4.04
CA ARG A 61 4.66 4.66 4.85
C ARG A 61 6.14 4.37 5.12
N PHE A 62 7.02 4.90 4.28
CA PHE A 62 8.47 4.72 4.38
C PHE A 62 9.19 6.03 4.74
N ASN A 63 8.47 7.06 5.20
CA ASN A 63 9.04 8.40 5.41
C ASN A 63 9.81 8.91 4.18
N PHE A 64 9.32 8.57 2.99
CA PHE A 64 9.97 8.87 1.70
C PHE A 64 11.37 8.27 1.50
N ASP A 65 11.88 7.47 2.42
CA ASP A 65 13.08 6.67 2.20
C ASP A 65 12.72 5.45 1.34
N LEU A 66 12.99 5.55 0.03
CA LEU A 66 12.69 4.48 -0.91
C LEU A 66 13.79 3.41 -0.97
N GLY A 67 15.04 3.76 -0.62
CA GLY A 67 16.22 2.94 -0.87
C GLY A 67 16.42 2.55 -2.34
N ASP A 68 17.32 1.60 -2.60
CA ASP A 68 17.51 1.06 -3.95
C ASP A 68 16.43 0.02 -4.32
N TYR A 69 15.48 0.42 -5.15
CA TYR A 69 14.46 -0.45 -5.71
C TYR A 69 14.82 -1.01 -7.10
N GLY A 70 15.97 -0.65 -7.67
CA GLY A 70 16.46 -1.07 -8.98
C GLY A 70 15.67 -0.54 -10.17
N ASP A 71 16.12 -0.86 -11.39
CA ASP A 71 15.49 -0.37 -12.61
C ASP A 71 14.09 -0.96 -12.87
N VAL A 72 13.17 -0.11 -13.31
CA VAL A 72 11.78 -0.43 -13.67
C VAL A 72 11.42 0.04 -15.09
N ALA A 73 12.38 0.51 -15.89
CA ALA A 73 12.16 1.06 -17.22
C ALA A 73 11.43 0.10 -18.15
N GLU A 74 11.85 -1.18 -18.21
CA GLU A 74 11.19 -2.20 -19.02
C GLU A 74 9.70 -2.37 -18.66
N ARG A 75 9.37 -2.30 -17.37
CA ARG A 75 7.97 -2.43 -16.89
C ARG A 75 7.14 -1.19 -17.21
N LYS A 76 7.74 0.00 -17.13
CA LYS A 76 7.12 1.26 -17.59
C LYS A 76 6.89 1.21 -19.11
N GLN A 77 7.83 0.68 -19.89
CA GLN A 77 7.69 0.54 -21.34
C GLN A 77 6.61 -0.46 -21.71
N LEU A 78 6.54 -1.61 -21.03
CA LEU A 78 5.45 -2.57 -21.23
C LEU A 78 4.08 -1.93 -21.00
N ARG A 79 3.93 -1.14 -19.92
CA ARG A 79 2.68 -0.43 -19.63
C ARG A 79 2.28 0.52 -20.75
N LYS A 80 3.25 1.23 -21.35
CA LYS A 80 3.03 2.10 -22.52
C LYS A 80 2.63 1.28 -23.75
N ASN A 81 3.36 0.21 -24.06
CA ASN A 81 3.11 -0.63 -25.24
C ASN A 81 1.72 -1.27 -25.22
N LEU A 82 1.21 -1.61 -24.04
CA LEU A 82 -0.14 -2.17 -23.85
C LEU A 82 -1.24 -1.11 -23.76
N ASN A 83 -0.90 0.19 -23.90
CA ASN A 83 -1.84 1.30 -23.76
C ASN A 83 -2.71 1.22 -22.48
N CYS A 84 -2.09 0.82 -21.37
CA CYS A 84 -2.81 0.64 -20.11
C CYS A 84 -3.35 1.98 -19.59
N LYS A 85 -4.50 1.94 -18.92
CA LYS A 85 -5.16 3.07 -18.26
C LYS A 85 -4.32 3.64 -17.11
N SER A 86 -4.69 4.84 -16.65
CA SER A 86 -4.09 5.48 -15.48
C SER A 86 -4.57 4.86 -14.17
N PHE A 87 -3.83 5.08 -13.09
CA PHE A 87 -4.24 4.65 -11.77
C PHE A 87 -5.49 5.41 -11.28
N SER A 88 -5.63 6.67 -11.66
CA SER A 88 -6.87 7.43 -11.42
C SER A 88 -8.09 6.76 -12.07
N TRP A 89 -7.95 6.22 -13.30
CA TRP A 89 -9.00 5.42 -13.91
C TRP A 89 -9.31 4.16 -13.10
N TYR A 90 -8.28 3.47 -12.58
CA TYR A 90 -8.46 2.29 -11.73
C TYR A 90 -9.26 2.61 -10.46
N ILE A 91 -8.91 3.67 -9.73
CA ILE A 91 -9.66 4.08 -8.53
C ILE A 91 -11.11 4.41 -8.89
N LYS A 92 -11.33 5.22 -9.92
CA LYS A 92 -12.69 5.66 -10.30
C LYS A 92 -13.59 4.52 -10.81
N ASN A 93 -13.03 3.50 -11.47
CA ASN A 93 -13.83 2.50 -12.20
C ASN A 93 -13.76 1.09 -11.59
N VAL A 94 -12.71 0.77 -10.83
CA VAL A 94 -12.49 -0.58 -10.27
C VAL A 94 -12.60 -0.59 -8.75
N TYR A 95 -12.13 0.45 -8.06
CA TYR A 95 -12.20 0.53 -6.61
C TYR A 95 -12.65 1.91 -6.10
N PRO A 96 -13.89 2.34 -6.41
CA PRO A 96 -14.38 3.69 -6.10
C PRO A 96 -14.59 3.92 -4.60
N ASP A 97 -14.80 2.86 -3.82
CA ASP A 97 -14.97 2.95 -2.36
C ASP A 97 -13.65 3.16 -1.60
N LEU A 98 -12.51 3.16 -2.29
CA LEU A 98 -11.23 3.44 -1.67
C LEU A 98 -11.10 4.93 -1.34
N PHE A 99 -10.98 5.25 -0.05
CA PHE A 99 -10.63 6.59 0.40
C PHE A 99 -9.21 6.97 -0.06
N VAL A 100 -9.08 8.11 -0.74
CA VAL A 100 -7.79 8.67 -1.19
C VAL A 100 -7.35 9.79 -0.24
N PRO A 101 -6.16 9.69 0.40
CA PRO A 101 -5.72 10.69 1.39
C PRO A 101 -5.65 12.13 0.89
N GLY A 102 -5.47 12.36 -0.41
CA GLY A 102 -5.51 13.70 -1.02
C GLY A 102 -6.83 14.45 -0.84
N GLU A 103 -7.91 13.76 -0.50
CA GLU A 103 -9.21 14.35 -0.18
C GLU A 103 -9.33 14.76 1.30
N ALA A 104 -8.32 14.46 2.12
CA ALA A 104 -8.29 14.84 3.53
C ALA A 104 -8.02 16.33 3.71
N LYS A 105 -8.65 16.95 4.71
CA LYS A 105 -8.38 18.34 5.10
C LYS A 105 -7.01 18.52 5.77
N ALA A 106 -6.52 17.48 6.43
CA ALA A 106 -5.24 17.44 7.13
C ALA A 106 -4.81 15.99 7.35
N SER A 107 -3.50 15.75 7.43
CA SER A 107 -2.89 14.48 7.83
C SER A 107 -1.72 14.74 8.79
N GLY A 108 -1.46 13.82 9.71
CA GLY A 108 -0.38 13.93 10.69
C GLY A 108 -0.78 13.40 12.07
N GLU A 109 0.11 13.59 13.03
CA GLU A 109 -0.15 13.26 14.43
C GLU A 109 -1.06 14.29 15.11
N ILE A 110 -1.86 13.83 16.08
CA ILE A 110 -2.65 14.71 16.95
C ILE A 110 -1.94 14.78 18.31
N ARG A 111 -1.17 15.85 18.51
CA ARG A 111 -0.33 16.04 19.70
C ARG A 111 -1.07 16.79 20.79
N ASN A 112 -0.93 16.33 22.04
CA ASN A 112 -1.38 17.08 23.20
C ASN A 112 -0.52 18.35 23.38
N LYS A 113 -1.14 19.50 23.65
CA LYS A 113 -0.43 20.78 23.76
C LYS A 113 0.48 20.87 25.00
N ASP A 114 0.10 20.22 26.10
CA ASP A 114 0.73 20.37 27.41
C ASP A 114 1.72 19.23 27.73
N LYS A 115 1.63 18.09 27.01
CA LYS A 115 2.44 16.89 27.24
C LYS A 115 2.98 16.33 25.92
N PRO A 116 4.18 15.72 25.90
CA PRO A 116 4.78 15.12 24.70
C PRO A 116 4.15 13.75 24.36
N VAL A 117 2.82 13.71 24.29
CA VAL A 117 2.04 12.52 23.95
C VAL A 117 1.11 12.82 22.79
N CYS A 118 0.91 11.82 21.96
CA CYS A 118 0.06 11.85 20.78
C CYS A 118 -1.10 10.89 20.95
N ILE A 119 -2.23 11.18 20.31
CA ILE A 119 -3.30 10.20 20.14
C ILE A 119 -2.74 9.03 19.32
N ASP A 120 -2.90 7.82 19.84
CA ASP A 120 -2.39 6.59 19.24
C ASP A 120 -3.44 5.47 19.37
N SER A 121 -3.44 4.58 18.39
CA SER A 121 -4.23 3.35 18.41
C SER A 121 -3.41 2.22 17.82
N PRO A 122 -3.23 1.11 18.54
CA PRO A 122 -2.66 -0.10 17.96
C PRO A 122 -3.52 -0.55 16.78
N ALA A 123 -2.90 -0.75 15.62
CA ALA A 123 -3.60 -1.13 14.38
C ALA A 123 -3.89 -2.64 14.26
N ASP A 124 -3.76 -3.40 15.34
CA ASP A 124 -4.03 -4.85 15.34
C ASP A 124 -5.52 -5.17 15.53
N HIS A 125 -5.91 -6.38 15.11
CA HIS A 125 -7.32 -6.77 15.10
C HIS A 125 -7.98 -6.81 16.49
N ASN A 126 -7.21 -6.96 17.56
CA ASN A 126 -7.76 -7.01 18.92
C ASN A 126 -8.11 -5.61 19.44
N ASN A 127 -7.75 -4.55 18.73
CA ASN A 127 -7.96 -3.17 19.13
C ASN A 127 -9.01 -2.45 18.26
N TYR A 128 -9.66 -3.14 17.33
CA TYR A 128 -10.86 -2.62 16.68
C TYR A 128 -11.97 -2.35 17.72
N HIS A 129 -12.67 -1.22 17.54
CA HIS A 129 -13.76 -0.74 18.40
C HIS A 129 -13.39 -0.47 19.87
N LYS A 130 -12.08 -0.43 20.20
CA LYS A 130 -11.62 0.00 21.52
C LYS A 130 -11.35 1.50 21.55
N PRO A 131 -11.39 2.13 22.73
CA PRO A 131 -11.00 3.52 22.88
C PRO A 131 -9.55 3.76 22.40
N ILE A 132 -9.34 4.88 21.70
CA ILE A 132 -8.02 5.43 21.40
C ILE A 132 -7.30 5.81 22.70
N ASN A 133 -5.97 5.74 22.70
CA ASN A 133 -5.14 6.05 23.88
C ASN A 133 -4.13 7.16 23.59
N MET A 134 -3.42 7.60 24.63
CA MET A 134 -2.26 8.48 24.49
C MET A 134 -0.96 7.66 24.53
N TRP A 135 -0.01 7.96 23.66
CA TRP A 135 1.29 7.30 23.60
C TRP A 135 2.41 8.33 23.33
N PRO A 136 3.67 8.09 23.75
CA PRO A 136 4.79 8.94 23.35
C PRO A 136 4.84 9.12 21.83
N CYS A 137 4.89 10.35 21.35
CA CYS A 137 4.95 10.64 19.91
C CYS A 137 6.21 9.99 19.29
N HIS A 138 6.08 9.36 18.12
CA HIS A 138 7.13 8.51 17.54
C HIS A 138 7.33 8.69 16.02
N ASN A 139 6.79 9.77 15.45
CA ASN A 139 7.12 10.21 14.08
C ASN A 139 8.47 10.93 14.02
#